data_AF-A0A929BJ28-F1
#
_entry.id   AF-A0A929BJ28-F1
#
_cell.length_a   1.000
_cell.length_b   1.000
_cell.length_c   1.000
_cell.angle_alpha   90.00
_cell.angle_beta   90.00
_cell.angle_gamma   90.00
#
_symmetry.space_group_name_H-M   'P 1'
#
loop_
_entity.id
_entity.type
_entity.pdbx_description
1 polymer ?
#
loop_
_entity_poly.entity_id
_entity_poly.type
_entity_poly.pdbx_seq_one_letter_code
_entity_poly.pdbx_strand_id
1 'polypeptide(L)'
;MKRNPERLAWIVLLASFFICVSLTVAVPLGVRWYILNARIRQKVTLEVQRPPLSVTLAGRGEPVAIAEDRDDIPERTVVDTDATSGRLVMHAPHTDDPVIIATVQLHHNTEVVLSSARSPRFPTSRLPHKVMLEVRAGRVRISVPSHEGRPTVVEVHTPHGAATLTEGSYEVKVNRTTTEVTVRDGQADVSS
;
A
#
# COMPACT_ATOMS: atom_id res chain seq x y z
N MET A 1 -17.36 -59.40 -18.47
CA MET A 1 -16.79 -58.25 -17.75
C MET A 1 -17.44 -58.17 -16.37
N LYS A 2 -16.87 -58.84 -15.36
CA LYS A 2 -17.41 -58.81 -13.98
C LYS A 2 -17.06 -57.46 -13.36
N ARG A 3 -18.07 -56.60 -13.21
CA ARG A 3 -17.97 -55.36 -12.43
C ARG A 3 -17.88 -55.80 -10.97
N ASN A 4 -16.79 -55.53 -10.27
CA ASN A 4 -16.62 -55.86 -8.85
C ASN A 4 -17.18 -54.71 -8.00
N PRO A 5 -18.47 -54.74 -7.58
CA PRO A 5 -19.13 -53.62 -6.90
C PRO A 5 -18.45 -53.29 -5.56
N GLU A 6 -17.87 -54.29 -4.89
CA GLU A 6 -17.15 -54.14 -3.62
C GLU A 6 -15.95 -53.19 -3.73
N ARG A 7 -15.19 -53.27 -4.83
CA ARG A 7 -14.05 -52.40 -5.06
C ARG A 7 -14.49 -50.95 -5.25
N LEU A 8 -15.64 -50.76 -5.89
CA LEU A 8 -16.24 -49.44 -6.13
C LEU A 8 -16.75 -48.84 -4.81
N ALA A 9 -17.41 -49.64 -3.97
CA ALA A 9 -17.84 -49.23 -2.63
C ALA A 9 -16.65 -48.82 -1.72
N TRP A 10 -15.56 -49.60 -1.73
CA TRP A 10 -14.34 -49.27 -1.00
C TRP A 10 -13.69 -47.96 -1.48
N ILE A 11 -13.66 -47.73 -2.80
CA ILE A 11 -13.15 -46.48 -3.37
C ILE A 11 -14.00 -45.29 -2.91
N VAL A 12 -15.32 -45.40 -2.92
CA VAL A 12 -16.23 -44.32 -2.49
C VAL A 12 -16.05 -44.01 -1.00
N LEU A 13 -15.96 -45.04 -0.15
CA LEU A 13 -15.73 -44.86 1.30
C LEU A 13 -14.38 -44.19 1.58
N LEU A 14 -13.29 -44.67 0.96
CA LEU A 14 -11.97 -44.08 1.12
C LEU A 14 -11.95 -42.64 0.59
N ALA A 15 -12.53 -42.38 -0.58
CA ALA A 15 -12.60 -41.04 -1.15
C ALA A 15 -13.36 -40.08 -0.21
N SER A 16 -14.52 -40.49 0.30
CA SER A 16 -15.30 -39.69 1.25
C SER A 16 -14.52 -39.42 2.55
N PHE A 17 -13.83 -40.44 3.08
CA PHE A 17 -12.99 -40.28 4.26
C PHE A 17 -11.86 -39.27 4.04
N PHE A 18 -11.11 -39.40 2.94
CA PHE A 18 -10.04 -38.46 2.61
C PHE A 18 -10.56 -37.04 2.33
N ILE A 19 -11.70 -36.90 1.66
CA ILE A 19 -12.35 -35.61 1.45
C ILE A 19 -12.73 -34.98 2.80
N CYS A 20 -13.34 -35.74 3.71
CA CYS A 20 -13.74 -35.25 5.03
C CYS A 20 -12.53 -34.79 5.88
N VAL A 21 -11.49 -35.63 5.94
CA VAL A 21 -10.24 -35.30 6.65
C VAL A 21 -9.57 -34.09 6.02
N SER A 22 -9.48 -34.04 4.68
CA SER A 22 -8.88 -32.89 3.98
C SER A 22 -9.64 -31.60 4.22
N LEU A 23 -10.98 -31.58 4.22
CA LEU A 23 -11.76 -30.39 4.55
C LEU A 23 -11.51 -29.94 5.99
N THR A 24 -11.46 -30.89 6.92
CA THR A 24 -11.26 -30.60 8.36
C THR A 24 -9.92 -29.91 8.60
N VAL A 25 -8.89 -30.21 7.80
CA VAL A 25 -7.57 -29.55 7.90
C VAL A 25 -7.49 -28.29 7.02
N ALA A 26 -8.02 -28.33 5.80
CA ALA A 26 -7.93 -27.24 4.84
C ALA A 26 -8.70 -26.00 5.28
N VAL A 27 -9.86 -26.17 5.93
CA VAL A 27 -10.67 -25.05 6.42
C VAL A 27 -9.93 -24.21 7.47
N PRO A 28 -9.48 -24.75 8.63
CA PRO A 28 -8.80 -23.94 9.63
C PRO A 28 -7.48 -23.37 9.12
N LEU A 29 -6.76 -24.12 8.26
CA LEU A 29 -5.52 -23.64 7.66
C LEU A 29 -5.78 -22.48 6.68
N GLY A 30 -6.83 -22.59 5.87
CA GLY A 30 -7.28 -21.53 4.97
C GLY A 30 -7.75 -20.28 5.72
N VAL A 31 -8.53 -20.45 6.80
CA VAL A 31 -8.95 -19.34 7.67
C VAL A 31 -7.74 -18.65 8.29
N ARG A 32 -6.80 -19.41 8.86
CA ARG A 32 -5.58 -18.86 9.45
C ARG A 32 -4.75 -18.11 8.40
N TRP A 33 -4.58 -18.69 7.22
CA TRP A 33 -3.87 -18.05 6.12
C TRP A 33 -4.54 -16.75 5.68
N TYR A 34 -5.87 -16.74 5.58
CA TYR A 34 -6.65 -15.55 5.25
C TYR A 34 -6.49 -14.45 6.31
N ILE A 35 -6.60 -14.77 7.60
CA ILE A 35 -6.44 -13.80 8.70
C ILE A 35 -5.04 -13.17 8.67
N LEU A 36 -4.00 -13.95 8.36
CA LEU A 36 -2.63 -13.47 8.35
C LEU A 36 -2.28 -12.62 7.13
N ASN A 37 -2.94 -12.84 5.98
CA ASN A 37 -2.57 -12.22 4.70
C ASN A 37 -3.59 -11.22 4.14
N ALA A 38 -4.81 -11.17 4.68
CA ALA A 38 -5.83 -10.24 4.22
C ALA A 38 -5.36 -8.78 4.39
N ARG A 39 -5.46 -7.99 3.32
CA ARG A 39 -5.12 -6.56 3.30
C ARG A 39 -6.33 -5.73 2.89
N ILE A 40 -6.42 -4.53 3.45
CA ILE A 40 -7.45 -3.54 3.18
C ILE A 40 -6.79 -2.22 2.77
N ARG A 41 -7.54 -1.38 2.04
CA ARG A 41 -7.08 -0.05 1.65
C ARG A 41 -6.98 0.86 2.87
N GLN A 42 -5.95 1.70 2.86
CA GLN A 42 -5.76 2.78 3.81
C GLN A 42 -6.64 3.97 3.42
N LYS A 43 -7.09 4.75 4.41
CA LYS A 43 -7.69 6.05 4.13
C LYS A 43 -6.55 7.02 3.84
N VAL A 44 -6.56 7.61 2.65
CA VAL A 44 -5.57 8.61 2.24
C VAL A 44 -6.28 9.94 2.07
N THR A 45 -5.85 10.93 2.84
CA THR A 45 -6.36 12.29 2.76
C THR A 45 -5.36 13.16 2.03
N LEU A 46 -5.82 13.91 1.03
CA LEU A 46 -5.04 14.92 0.34
C LEU A 46 -5.37 16.28 0.95
N GLU A 47 -4.39 16.87 1.60
CA GLU A 47 -4.47 18.23 2.15
C GLU A 47 -3.81 19.21 1.17
N VAL A 48 -4.56 20.25 0.81
CA VAL A 48 -4.14 21.29 -0.13
C VAL A 48 -3.47 22.42 0.65
N GLN A 49 -2.13 22.48 0.63
CA GLN A 49 -1.41 23.55 1.31
C GLN A 49 -1.39 24.86 0.51
N ARG A 50 -1.38 24.75 -0.83
CA ARG A 50 -1.43 25.90 -1.75
C ARG A 50 -2.29 25.53 -2.96
N PRO A 51 -3.50 26.06 -3.11
CA PRO A 51 -4.39 25.72 -4.22
C PRO A 51 -3.96 26.40 -5.53
N PRO A 52 -4.35 25.87 -6.71
CA PRO A 52 -5.01 24.58 -6.95
C PRO A 52 -4.03 23.41 -7.20
N LEU A 53 -4.32 22.22 -6.67
CA LEU A 53 -3.57 21.00 -7.00
C LEU A 53 -4.22 20.29 -8.19
N SER A 54 -3.41 19.86 -9.17
CA SER A 54 -3.88 19.09 -10.32
C SER A 54 -3.88 17.61 -9.95
N VAL A 55 -5.05 16.97 -9.93
CA VAL A 55 -5.18 15.57 -9.50
C VAL A 55 -5.93 14.77 -10.55
N THR A 56 -5.30 13.74 -11.07
CA THR A 56 -5.92 12.78 -12.00
C THR A 56 -6.30 11.53 -11.22
N LEU A 57 -7.58 11.43 -10.89
CA LEU A 57 -8.16 10.31 -10.13
C LEU A 57 -8.15 9.03 -10.95
N ALA A 58 -7.94 7.89 -10.28
CA ALA A 58 -8.00 6.58 -10.93
C ALA A 58 -9.34 6.36 -11.65
N GLY A 59 -9.29 6.13 -12.96
CA GLY A 59 -10.48 5.92 -13.80
C GLY A 59 -11.06 7.19 -14.42
N ARG A 60 -10.57 8.39 -14.06
CA ARG A 60 -10.82 9.63 -14.79
C ARG A 60 -9.56 9.98 -15.58
N GLY A 61 -9.68 10.09 -16.90
CA GLY A 61 -8.56 10.43 -17.78
C GLY A 61 -8.19 11.91 -17.77
N GLU A 62 -9.00 12.76 -17.14
CA GLU A 62 -8.83 14.21 -17.14
C GLU A 62 -8.34 14.70 -15.76
N PRO A 63 -7.33 15.58 -15.72
CA PRO A 63 -6.88 16.22 -14.48
C PRO A 63 -7.99 17.10 -13.90
N VAL A 64 -8.24 16.96 -12.60
CA VAL A 64 -9.20 17.78 -11.85
C VAL A 64 -8.42 18.70 -10.92
N ALA A 65 -8.69 20.01 -11.01
CA ALA A 65 -8.17 20.98 -10.06
C ALA A 65 -8.90 20.85 -8.72
N ILE A 66 -8.19 20.44 -7.68
CA ILE A 66 -8.70 20.33 -6.32
C ILE A 66 -8.17 21.53 -5.52
N ALA A 67 -9.09 22.35 -5.01
CA ALA A 67 -8.79 23.54 -4.22
C ALA A 67 -8.99 23.35 -2.70
N GLU A 68 -9.69 22.29 -2.30
CA GLU A 68 -10.02 21.95 -0.91
C GLU A 68 -9.52 20.56 -0.55
N ASP A 69 -9.33 20.32 0.75
CA ASP A 69 -8.90 19.02 1.25
C ASP A 69 -9.89 17.92 0.85
N ARG A 70 -9.35 16.77 0.45
CA ARG A 70 -10.14 15.65 -0.03
C ARG A 70 -9.76 14.37 0.68
N ASP A 71 -10.74 13.82 1.37
CA ASP A 71 -10.65 12.49 1.98
C ASP A 71 -10.85 11.38 0.95
N ASP A 72 -10.28 10.22 1.28
CA ASP A 72 -10.44 8.95 0.54
C ASP A 72 -9.98 9.03 -0.92
N ILE A 73 -8.75 9.50 -1.12
CA ILE A 73 -8.09 9.46 -2.43
C ILE A 73 -7.85 8.00 -2.84
N PRO A 74 -8.36 7.57 -4.01
CA PRO A 74 -8.21 6.20 -4.45
C PRO A 74 -6.75 5.88 -4.80
N GLU A 75 -6.38 4.61 -4.64
CA GLU A 75 -5.15 4.06 -5.23
C GLU A 75 -5.12 4.32 -6.74
N ARG A 76 -3.91 4.48 -7.30
CA ARG A 76 -3.60 4.84 -8.69
C ARG A 76 -3.99 6.28 -9.08
N THR A 77 -4.06 7.18 -8.10
CA THR A 77 -4.23 8.61 -8.34
C THR A 77 -2.88 9.24 -8.68
N VAL A 78 -2.85 10.06 -9.73
CA VAL A 78 -1.71 10.90 -10.09
C VAL A 78 -1.94 12.29 -9.51
N VAL A 79 -0.99 12.78 -8.73
CA VAL A 79 -0.98 14.12 -8.18
C VAL A 79 0.14 14.88 -8.87
N ASP A 80 -0.23 15.92 -9.60
CA ASP A 80 0.67 16.83 -10.27
C ASP A 80 0.58 18.22 -9.61
N THR A 81 1.75 18.71 -9.25
CA THR A 81 1.92 19.93 -8.48
C THR A 81 2.77 20.86 -9.33
N ASP A 82 2.17 21.88 -9.96
CA ASP A 82 2.92 22.85 -10.76
C ASP A 82 3.55 23.93 -9.84
N ALA A 83 2.90 25.07 -9.64
CA ALA A 83 3.33 26.11 -8.70
C ALA A 83 2.79 25.91 -7.26
N THR A 84 2.21 24.74 -6.98
CA THR A 84 1.44 24.47 -5.77
C THR A 84 2.18 23.57 -4.77
N SER A 85 1.53 23.22 -3.66
CA SER A 85 2.09 22.31 -2.67
C SER A 85 0.96 21.56 -1.99
N GLY A 86 1.16 20.28 -1.74
CA GLY A 86 0.16 19.40 -1.15
C GLY A 86 0.77 18.44 -0.15
N ARG A 87 -0.08 17.79 0.62
CA ARG A 87 0.33 16.75 1.56
C ARG A 87 -0.64 15.59 1.46
N LEU A 88 -0.12 14.40 1.22
CA LEU A 88 -0.86 13.14 1.34
C LEU A 88 -0.61 12.57 2.73
N VAL A 89 -1.67 12.39 3.49
CA VAL A 89 -1.64 11.79 4.83
C VAL A 89 -2.30 10.42 4.74
N MET A 90 -1.55 9.37 5.08
CA MET A 90 -2.06 8.01 5.12
C MET A 90 -2.42 7.63 6.55
N HIS A 91 -3.64 7.12 6.74
CA HIS A 91 -4.14 6.70 8.05
C HIS A 91 -4.26 5.19 8.15
N ALA A 92 -3.95 4.66 9.33
CA ALA A 92 -4.23 3.26 9.65
C ALA A 92 -5.76 3.01 9.64
N PRO A 93 -6.22 1.94 9.00
CA PRO A 93 -7.63 1.57 9.06
C PRO A 93 -7.97 0.94 10.42
N HIS A 94 -9.24 1.04 10.84
CA HIS A 94 -9.81 0.41 12.05
C HIS A 94 -9.25 0.90 13.40
N THR A 95 -8.78 2.15 13.48
CA THR A 95 -8.55 2.81 14.77
C THR A 95 -9.59 3.92 14.94
N ASP A 96 -10.22 4.00 16.12
CA ASP A 96 -11.20 5.07 16.43
C ASP A 96 -10.52 6.44 16.38
N ASP A 97 -9.23 6.49 16.77
CA ASP A 97 -8.35 7.63 16.54
C ASP A 97 -7.56 7.47 15.22
N PRO A 98 -7.53 8.49 14.35
CA PRO A 98 -6.81 8.43 13.08
C PRO A 98 -5.29 8.42 13.30
N VAL A 99 -4.70 7.24 13.41
CA VAL A 99 -3.24 7.07 13.49
C VAL A 99 -2.63 7.33 12.12
N ILE A 100 -1.75 8.34 12.05
CA ILE A 100 -1.00 8.67 10.84
C ILE A 100 0.14 7.67 10.69
N ILE A 101 0.18 6.92 9.61
CA ILE A 101 1.20 5.88 9.37
C ILE A 101 2.27 6.32 8.38
N ALA A 102 1.95 7.29 7.52
CA ALA A 102 2.90 7.92 6.62
C ALA A 102 2.37 9.29 6.20
N THR A 103 3.28 10.22 5.98
CA THR A 103 2.98 11.56 5.46
C THR A 103 3.92 11.85 4.30
N VAL A 104 3.34 12.27 3.19
CA VAL A 104 4.06 12.56 1.95
C VAL A 104 3.76 14.00 1.57
N GLN A 105 4.74 14.88 1.76
CA GLN A 105 4.65 16.28 1.36
C GLN A 105 5.19 16.44 -0.07
N LEU A 106 4.34 17.00 -0.93
CA LEU A 106 4.63 17.28 -2.33
C LEU A 106 5.02 18.75 -2.46
N HIS A 107 6.20 19.00 -3.03
CA HIS A 107 6.65 20.34 -3.35
C HIS A 107 6.20 20.76 -4.75
N HIS A 108 6.48 22.00 -5.11
CA HIS A 108 6.27 22.53 -6.46
C HIS A 108 6.99 21.68 -7.51
N ASN A 109 6.44 21.67 -8.71
CA ASN A 109 6.91 20.93 -9.89
C ASN A 109 7.17 19.44 -9.59
N THR A 110 6.19 18.77 -8.98
CA THR A 110 6.29 17.37 -8.56
C THR A 110 5.13 16.54 -9.08
N GLU A 111 5.47 15.42 -9.73
CA GLU A 111 4.53 14.42 -10.22
C GLU A 111 4.71 13.13 -9.41
N VAL A 112 3.67 12.77 -8.65
CA VAL A 112 3.64 11.55 -7.83
C VAL A 112 2.41 10.72 -8.15
N VAL A 113 2.58 9.41 -8.30
CA VAL A 113 1.49 8.46 -8.38
C VAL A 113 1.38 7.69 -7.08
N LEU A 114 0.20 7.72 -6.46
CA LEU A 114 -0.11 6.86 -5.33
C LEU A 114 -0.47 5.47 -5.86
N SER A 115 0.49 4.59 -6.04
CA SER A 115 0.26 3.28 -6.65
C SER A 115 -0.58 2.35 -5.78
N SER A 116 -0.29 2.29 -4.48
CA SER A 116 -1.00 1.42 -3.53
C SER A 116 -0.84 1.91 -2.10
N ALA A 117 -1.86 1.77 -1.26
CA ALA A 117 -1.82 2.15 0.14
C ALA A 117 -2.63 1.12 0.94
N ARG A 118 -1.95 0.11 1.49
CA ARG A 118 -2.60 -1.08 2.07
C ARG A 118 -2.07 -1.45 3.44
N SER A 119 -3.01 -1.77 4.32
CA SER A 119 -2.74 -2.26 5.67
C SER A 119 -3.27 -3.68 5.83
N PRO A 120 -2.65 -4.51 6.69
CA PRO A 120 -3.26 -5.77 7.09
C PRO A 120 -4.63 -5.53 7.72
N ARG A 121 -5.59 -6.39 7.41
CA ARG A 121 -6.97 -6.28 7.91
C ARG A 121 -7.08 -6.61 9.39
N PHE A 122 -6.28 -7.56 9.86
CA PHE A 122 -6.38 -8.11 11.20
C PHE A 122 -5.14 -7.80 12.02
N PRO A 123 -5.28 -7.43 13.31
CA PRO A 123 -4.16 -7.10 14.19
C PRO A 123 -3.20 -8.29 14.38
N THR A 124 -3.71 -9.52 14.32
CA THR A 124 -2.93 -10.77 14.43
C THR A 124 -1.94 -10.96 13.27
N SER A 125 -2.13 -10.30 12.13
CA SER A 125 -1.16 -10.32 11.04
C SER A 125 0.16 -9.70 11.52
N ARG A 126 1.30 -10.24 11.08
CA ARG A 126 2.65 -9.67 11.34
C ARG A 126 3.17 -8.83 10.18
N LEU A 127 2.38 -8.65 9.12
CA LEU A 127 2.79 -7.89 7.96
C LEU A 127 2.86 -6.39 8.29
N PRO A 128 3.78 -5.61 7.69
CA PRO A 128 3.83 -4.17 7.89
C PRO A 128 2.68 -3.46 7.15
N HIS A 129 2.41 -2.21 7.51
CA HIS A 129 1.69 -1.29 6.63
C HIS A 129 2.54 -1.08 5.37
N LYS A 130 1.93 -1.16 4.17
CA LYS A 130 2.66 -1.01 2.91
C LYS A 130 2.07 0.14 2.10
N VAL A 131 2.89 1.14 1.82
CA VAL A 131 2.57 2.25 0.91
C VAL A 131 3.51 2.14 -0.28
N MET A 132 2.98 2.24 -1.49
CA MET A 132 3.75 2.26 -2.73
C MET A 132 3.48 3.58 -3.44
N LEU A 133 4.56 4.33 -3.68
CA LEU A 133 4.55 5.62 -4.34
C LEU A 133 5.45 5.52 -5.57
N GLU A 134 5.05 6.17 -6.65
CA GLU A 134 5.88 6.37 -7.82
C GLU A 134 6.16 7.86 -7.95
N VAL A 135 7.43 8.26 -7.82
CA VAL A 135 7.85 9.65 -7.97
C VAL A 135 8.50 9.78 -9.33
N ARG A 136 7.82 10.44 -10.26
CA ARG A 136 8.27 10.57 -11.65
C ARG A 136 9.20 11.75 -11.84
N ALA A 137 8.89 12.86 -11.17
CA ALA A 137 9.67 14.08 -11.21
C ALA A 137 9.42 14.93 -9.95
N GLY A 138 10.39 15.77 -9.61
CA GLY A 138 10.24 16.80 -8.58
C GLY A 138 10.82 16.40 -7.23
N ARG A 139 10.23 16.94 -6.15
CA ARG A 139 10.72 16.73 -4.78
C ARG A 139 9.59 16.34 -3.85
N VAL A 140 9.80 15.25 -3.13
CA VAL A 140 8.86 14.71 -2.17
C VAL A 140 9.55 14.52 -0.84
N ARG A 141 8.93 14.98 0.24
CA ARG A 141 9.37 14.66 1.60
C ARG A 141 8.44 13.61 2.18
N ILE A 142 9.01 12.50 2.61
CA ILE A 142 8.29 11.35 3.17
C ILE A 142 8.66 11.27 4.65
N SER A 143 7.66 11.19 5.51
CA SER A 143 7.83 11.01 6.95
C SER A 143 7.01 9.81 7.38
N VAL A 144 7.68 8.85 8.02
CA VAL A 144 7.10 7.61 8.50
C VAL A 144 7.29 7.59 10.02
N PRO A 145 6.25 7.93 10.78
CA PRO A 145 6.35 7.97 12.24
C PRO A 145 6.62 6.58 12.81
N SER A 146 7.38 6.56 13.90
CA SER A 146 7.51 5.40 14.77
C SER A 146 6.19 5.15 15.49
N HIS A 147 5.64 3.94 15.37
CA HIS A 147 4.50 3.52 16.16
C HIS A 147 4.78 2.16 16.78
N GLU A 148 4.56 2.04 18.09
CA GLU A 148 4.78 0.81 18.85
C GLU A 148 3.92 -0.37 18.37
N GLY A 149 2.85 -0.11 17.59
CA GLY A 149 1.91 -1.13 17.16
C GLY A 149 2.38 -1.98 15.97
N ARG A 150 2.71 -1.34 14.84
CA ARG A 150 3.05 -2.04 13.59
C ARG A 150 3.98 -1.18 12.73
N PRO A 151 5.08 -1.75 12.20
CA PRO A 151 5.96 -1.02 11.32
C PRO A 151 5.27 -0.64 10.00
N THR A 152 5.66 0.52 9.46
CA THR A 152 5.26 0.98 8.13
C THR A 152 6.46 0.90 7.19
N VAL A 153 6.22 0.35 6.00
CA VAL A 153 7.18 0.29 4.91
C VAL A 153 6.62 1.09 3.73
N VAL A 154 7.38 2.09 3.29
CA VAL A 154 7.06 2.91 2.13
C VAL A 154 8.03 2.56 1.01
N GLU A 155 7.49 2.09 -0.11
CA GLU A 155 8.26 1.72 -1.29
C GLU A 155 8.11 2.81 -2.35
N VAL A 156 9.21 3.50 -2.65
CA VAL A 156 9.27 4.61 -3.60
C VAL A 156 9.90 4.13 -4.88
N HIS A 157 9.13 4.13 -5.96
CA HIS A 157 9.61 3.83 -7.30
C HIS A 157 9.93 5.14 -8.01
N THR A 158 11.09 5.18 -8.66
CA THR A 158 11.52 6.29 -9.50
C THR A 158 11.94 5.73 -10.86
N PRO A 159 12.04 6.56 -11.91
CA PRO A 159 12.53 6.11 -13.22
C PRO A 159 13.93 5.48 -13.18
N HIS A 160 14.72 5.80 -12.15
CA HIS A 160 16.12 5.39 -12.02
C HIS A 160 16.34 4.26 -11.00
N GLY A 161 15.29 3.74 -10.38
CA GLY A 161 15.38 2.69 -9.36
C GLY A 161 14.28 2.78 -8.29
N ALA A 162 14.34 1.89 -7.31
CA ALA A 162 13.42 1.83 -6.18
C ALA A 162 14.13 2.07 -4.84
N ALA A 163 13.42 2.67 -3.89
CA ALA A 163 13.89 2.86 -2.52
C ALA A 163 12.84 2.34 -1.55
N THR A 164 13.27 1.52 -0.59
CA THR A 164 12.46 1.05 0.52
C THR A 164 12.78 1.89 1.75
N LEU A 165 11.77 2.58 2.26
CA LEU A 165 11.86 3.46 3.42
C LEU A 165 11.10 2.81 4.58
N THR A 166 11.71 2.82 5.75
CA THR A 166 11.08 2.32 6.98
C THR A 166 10.69 3.52 7.85
N GLU A 167 10.88 3.43 9.16
CA GLU A 167 10.64 4.52 10.10
C GLU A 167 11.65 5.65 9.88
N GLY A 168 11.22 6.91 9.93
CA GLY A 168 12.10 8.08 9.83
C GLY A 168 11.61 9.16 8.87
N SER A 169 12.53 10.04 8.45
CA SER A 169 12.23 11.15 7.53
C SER A 169 13.20 11.15 6.36
N TYR A 170 12.63 11.23 5.16
CA TYR A 170 13.32 11.05 3.89
C TYR A 170 12.93 12.17 2.93
N GLU A 171 13.87 12.59 2.10
CA GLU A 171 13.62 13.52 1.01
C GLU A 171 14.06 12.83 -0.29
N VAL A 172 13.12 12.65 -1.21
CA VAL A 172 13.36 12.03 -2.51
C VAL A 172 13.21 13.11 -3.57
N LYS A 173 14.28 13.29 -4.34
CA LYS A 173 14.32 14.25 -5.44
C LYS A 173 14.62 13.51 -6.73
N VAL A 174 13.72 13.63 -7.70
CA VAL A 174 13.82 12.96 -8.99
C VAL A 174 13.97 14.00 -10.08
N ASN A 175 15.10 13.92 -10.78
CA ASN A 175 15.40 14.71 -11.95
C ASN A 175 15.39 13.82 -13.20
N ARG A 176 15.56 14.42 -14.38
CA ARG A 176 15.60 13.68 -15.67
C ARG A 176 16.69 12.61 -15.76
N THR A 177 17.77 12.73 -14.99
CA THR A 177 18.96 11.86 -15.11
C THR A 177 19.34 11.14 -13.83
N THR A 178 18.84 11.57 -12.67
CA THR A 178 19.26 11.05 -11.37
C THR A 178 18.11 11.06 -10.37
N THR A 179 18.11 10.07 -9.48
CA THR A 179 17.33 10.08 -8.24
C THR A 179 18.28 10.33 -7.08
N GLU A 180 17.95 11.29 -6.24
CA GLU A 180 18.66 11.60 -5.00
C GLU A 180 17.73 11.28 -3.81
N VAL A 181 18.18 10.39 -2.93
CA VAL A 181 17.47 10.02 -1.69
C VAL A 181 18.30 10.52 -0.52
N THR A 182 17.78 11.50 0.20
CA THR A 182 18.40 12.03 1.41
C THR A 182 17.68 11.47 2.63
N VAL A 183 18.42 10.77 3.49
CA VAL A 183 17.92 10.28 4.78
C VAL A 183 18.21 11.35 5.83
N ARG A 184 17.16 11.89 6.46
CA ARG A 184 17.29 12.81 7.59
C ARG A 184 17.28 12.06 8.92
N ASP A 185 16.46 11.02 8.98
CA ASP A 185 16.30 10.14 10.12
C ASP A 185 15.85 8.76 9.63
N GLY A 186 16.31 7.69 10.27
CA GLY A 186 15.98 6.31 9.90
C GLY A 186 16.94 5.64 8.91
N GLN A 187 16.43 4.68 8.13
CA GLN A 187 17.16 3.88 7.15
C GLN A 187 16.39 3.72 5.84
N ALA A 188 17.08 3.98 4.73
CA ALA A 188 16.58 3.75 3.38
C ALA A 188 17.44 2.70 2.66
N ASP A 189 16.80 1.69 2.09
CA ASP A 189 17.45 0.69 1.23
C ASP A 189 17.16 1.04 -0.23
N VAL A 190 18.20 1.37 -1.00
CA VAL A 190 18.08 1.79 -2.40
C VAL A 190 18.55 0.66 -3.31
N SER A 191 17.73 0.33 -4.31
CA SER A 191 18.00 -0.67 -5.35
C SER A 191 17.82 -0.05 -6.74
N SER A 192 18.84 -0.16 -7.61
CA SER A 192 18.81 0.30 -9.01
C SER A 192 18.44 -0.81 -9.97
#